data_AF-A0A2L0UBW6-F1
#
_entry.id   AF-A0A2L0UBW6-F1
#
_cell.length_a   1.000
_cell.length_b   1.000
_cell.length_c   1.000
_cell.angle_alpha   90.00
_cell.angle_beta   90.00
_cell.angle_gamma   90.00
#
_symmetry.space_group_name_H-M   'P 1'
#
loop_
_entity.id
_entity.type
_entity.pdbx_description
1 polymer ?
#
loop_
_entity_poly.entity_id
_entity_poly.type
_entity_poly.pdbx_seq_one_letter_code
_entity_poly.pdbx_strand_id
1 'polypeptide(L)'
;MDPFDVTAEHEVFRVSERRQPGGALSYDLLWVNGPASGTYGFTVGRSTLGTGEITPDDAARMTREELVAEVRGLVEHVYESGGIGETWPDHVPARDRQ
;
A
#
# COMPACT_ATOMS: atom_id res chain seq x y z
N MET A 1 -9.56 11.84 3.62
CA MET A 1 -9.77 10.72 4.54
C MET A 1 -8.76 10.82 5.66
N ASP A 2 -9.17 10.62 6.91
CA ASP A 2 -8.22 10.52 8.03
C ASP A 2 -7.37 9.25 7.91
N PRO A 3 -6.09 9.29 8.32
CA PRO A 3 -5.25 8.10 8.33
C PRO A 3 -5.85 6.95 9.15
N PHE A 4 -5.69 5.73 8.67
CA PHE A 4 -6.19 4.54 9.36
C PHE A 4 -5.27 3.33 9.15
N ASP A 5 -5.35 2.38 10.07
CA ASP A 5 -4.54 1.17 10.02
C ASP A 5 -5.34 0.00 9.39
N VAL A 6 -4.62 -0.82 8.62
CA VAL A 6 -5.09 -2.03 7.94
C VAL A 6 -4.22 -3.20 8.38
N THR A 7 -4.85 -4.35 8.62
CA THR A 7 -4.15 -5.60 8.92
C THR A 7 -4.45 -6.64 7.86
N ALA A 8 -3.40 -7.24 7.28
CA ALA A 8 -3.47 -8.33 6.31
C ALA A 8 -2.38 -9.36 6.61
N GLU A 9 -2.73 -10.63 6.81
CA GLU A 9 -1.77 -11.69 7.18
C GLU A 9 -0.83 -11.33 8.34
N HIS A 10 -1.34 -10.64 9.37
CA HIS A 10 -0.59 -10.10 10.53
C HIS A 10 0.36 -8.93 10.20
N GLU A 11 0.46 -8.53 8.94
CA GLU A 11 1.13 -7.29 8.53
C GLU A 11 0.23 -6.08 8.80
N VAL A 12 0.81 -5.00 9.29
CA VAL A 12 0.11 -3.77 9.66
C VAL A 12 0.58 -2.64 8.76
N PHE A 13 -0.36 -2.05 8.05
CA PHE A 13 -0.12 -0.90 7.18
C PHE A 13 -0.90 0.30 7.69
N ARG A 14 -0.26 1.46 7.73
CA ARG A 14 -0.93 2.75 7.91
C ARG A 14 -1.20 3.37 6.55
N VAL A 15 -2.46 3.65 6.28
CA VAL A 15 -2.92 4.27 5.04
C VAL A 15 -3.13 5.75 5.28
N SER A 16 -2.62 6.59 4.38
CA SER A 16 -2.81 8.05 4.43
C SER A 16 -3.05 8.60 3.03
N GLU A 17 -4.00 9.53 2.90
CA GLU A 17 -4.16 10.27 1.65
C GLU A 17 -2.97 11.20 1.43
N ARG A 18 -2.56 11.33 0.16
CA ARG A 18 -1.50 12.22 -0.28
C ARG A 18 -1.88 12.91 -1.58
N ARG A 19 -1.47 14.16 -1.69
CA ARG A 19 -1.45 14.91 -2.95
C ARG A 19 -0.06 14.81 -3.57
N GLN A 20 0.00 14.28 -4.78
CA GLN A 20 1.24 14.23 -5.54
C GLN A 20 1.60 15.62 -6.09
N PRO A 21 2.88 15.88 -6.38
CA PRO A 21 3.29 17.04 -7.17
C PRO A 21 2.57 17.00 -8.52
N GLY A 22 1.62 17.90 -8.74
CA GLY A 22 0.67 17.84 -9.87
C GLY A 22 -0.79 17.69 -9.45
N GLY A 23 -1.10 17.56 -8.17
CA GLY A 23 -2.46 17.59 -7.63
C GLY A 23 -3.21 16.25 -7.64
N ALA A 24 -2.66 15.23 -8.31
CA ALA A 24 -3.23 13.89 -8.32
C ALA A 24 -3.37 13.32 -6.91
N LEU A 25 -4.52 12.71 -6.64
CA LEU A 25 -4.79 12.00 -5.40
C LEU A 25 -4.11 10.62 -5.43
N SER A 26 -3.39 10.31 -4.36
CA SER A 26 -2.82 9.00 -4.11
C SER A 26 -2.96 8.64 -2.64
N TYR A 27 -2.56 7.42 -2.29
CA TYR A 27 -2.54 6.91 -0.93
C TYR A 27 -1.16 6.33 -0.65
N ASP A 28 -0.58 6.73 0.48
CA ASP A 28 0.64 6.13 0.99
C ASP A 28 0.27 4.99 1.94
N LEU A 29 0.85 3.82 1.71
CA LEU A 29 0.74 2.61 2.52
C LEU A 29 2.08 2.43 3.24
N LEU A 30 2.16 2.86 4.50
CA LEU A 30 3.35 2.68 5.33
C LEU A 30 3.28 1.33 6.03
N TRP A 31 4.24 0.45 5.78
CA TRP A 31 4.28 -0.87 6.39
C TRP A 31 4.91 -0.79 7.78
N VAL A 32 4.11 -0.76 8.84
CA VAL A 32 4.51 -0.41 10.21
C VAL A 32 5.39 -1.48 10.86
N ASN A 33 5.07 -2.76 10.65
CA ASN A 33 5.84 -3.90 11.16
C ASN A 33 6.63 -4.63 10.05
N GLY A 34 6.80 -3.95 8.92
CA GLY A 34 7.46 -4.48 7.74
C GLY A 34 8.99 -4.39 7.79
N PRO A 35 9.65 -4.61 6.64
CA PRO A 35 11.09 -4.49 6.53
C PRO A 35 11.57 -3.07 6.84
N ALA A 36 12.89 -2.91 7.02
CA ALA A 36 13.53 -1.63 7.32
C ALA A 36 12.91 -0.90 8.54
N SER A 37 12.65 -1.65 9.62
CA SER A 37 12.10 -1.12 10.88
C SER A 37 10.79 -0.33 10.70
N GLY A 38 9.95 -0.75 9.76
CA GLY A 38 8.64 -0.15 9.56
C GLY A 38 8.62 1.13 8.72
N THR A 39 9.72 1.41 8.00
CA THR A 39 9.84 2.61 7.15
C THR A 39 9.57 2.34 5.68
N TYR A 40 9.40 1.08 5.30
CA TYR A 40 9.06 0.70 3.94
C TYR A 40 7.63 1.09 3.60
N GLY A 41 7.42 1.69 2.43
CA GLY A 41 6.10 2.18 2.05
C GLY A 41 5.87 2.14 0.54
N PHE A 42 4.60 2.10 0.18
CA PHE A 42 4.13 2.05 -1.21
C PHE A 42 3.17 3.19 -1.46
N THR A 43 3.14 3.69 -2.68
CA THR A 43 2.14 4.67 -3.11
C THR A 43 1.21 4.01 -4.10
N VAL A 44 -0.09 4.06 -3.83
CA VAL A 44 -1.13 3.58 -4.74
C VAL A 44 -2.00 4.75 -5.20
N GLY A 45 -2.50 4.68 -6.42
CA GLY A 45 -3.42 5.70 -6.95
C GLY A 45 -4.18 5.15 -8.15
N ARG A 46 -5.45 5.53 -8.28
CA ARG A 46 -6.25 5.20 -9.46
C ARG A 46 -5.97 6.22 -10.57
N SER A 47 -5.58 5.73 -11.74
CA SER A 47 -5.51 6.53 -12.96
C SER A 47 -6.60 6.09 -13.92
N THR A 48 -7.44 7.01 -14.38
CA THR A 48 -8.33 6.75 -15.52
C THR A 48 -7.52 6.86 -16.80
N LEU A 49 -7.29 5.73 -17.49
CA LEU A 49 -6.60 5.69 -18.78
C LEU A 49 -7.26 6.65 -19.78
N GLY A 50 -6.50 7.58 -20.38
CA GLY A 50 -7.04 8.33 -21.52
C GLY A 50 -6.30 9.56 -22.02
N THR A 51 -5.89 10.51 -21.17
CA THR A 51 -5.67 11.88 -21.69
C THR A 51 -4.38 12.59 -21.25
N GLY A 52 -3.49 11.95 -20.48
CA GLY A 52 -2.35 12.67 -19.90
C GLY A 52 -2.76 13.78 -18.92
N GLU A 53 -4.04 13.80 -18.55
CA GLU A 53 -4.67 14.75 -17.65
C GLU A 53 -4.81 14.13 -16.25
N ILE A 54 -4.84 14.98 -15.22
CA ILE A 54 -5.00 14.54 -13.84
C ILE A 54 -6.38 13.88 -13.69
N THR A 55 -6.40 12.64 -13.20
CA THR A 55 -7.66 11.97 -12.87
C THR A 55 -8.40 12.78 -11.81
N PRO A 56 -9.67 13.19 -12.03
CA PRO A 56 -10.44 13.92 -11.04
C PRO A 56 -10.54 13.15 -9.72
N ASP A 57 -10.55 13.88 -8.61
CA ASP A 57 -10.54 13.26 -7.28
C ASP A 57 -11.65 12.26 -7.06
N ASP A 58 -12.88 12.54 -7.49
CA ASP A 58 -14.00 11.62 -7.28
C ASP A 58 -13.83 10.31 -8.06
N ALA A 59 -13.09 10.34 -9.17
CA ALA A 59 -12.73 9.14 -9.94
C ALA A 59 -11.46 8.45 -9.40
N ALA A 60 -10.54 9.21 -8.78
CA ALA A 60 -9.31 8.68 -8.18
C ALA A 60 -9.52 8.14 -6.75
N ARG A 61 -10.53 8.64 -6.03
CA ARG A 61 -10.75 8.36 -4.62
C ARG A 61 -11.18 6.91 -4.40
N MET A 62 -10.40 6.23 -3.56
CA MET A 62 -10.61 4.86 -3.13
C MET A 62 -11.40 4.80 -1.84
N THR A 63 -12.31 3.82 -1.76
CA THR A 63 -12.98 3.46 -0.53
C THR A 63 -12.00 2.75 0.41
N ARG A 64 -12.39 2.65 1.68
CA ARG A 64 -11.61 1.92 2.67
C ARG A 64 -11.45 0.46 2.27
N GLU A 65 -12.50 -0.16 1.74
CA GLU A 65 -12.53 -1.55 1.33
C GLU A 65 -11.59 -1.81 0.14
N GLU A 66 -11.54 -0.89 -0.82
CA GLU A 66 -10.60 -0.97 -1.94
C GLU A 66 -9.15 -0.84 -1.45
N LEU A 67 -8.85 0.09 -0.55
CA LEU A 67 -7.51 0.22 0.03
C LEU A 67 -7.10 -1.02 0.84
N VAL A 68 -8.05 -1.66 1.53
CA VAL A 68 -7.81 -2.95 2.19
C VAL A 68 -7.51 -4.05 1.17
N ALA A 69 -8.18 -4.06 0.02
CA ALA A 69 -7.90 -5.00 -1.05
C ALA A 69 -6.50 -4.78 -1.66
N GLU A 70 -6.10 -3.52 -1.89
CA GLU A 70 -4.74 -3.19 -2.33
C GLU A 70 -3.67 -3.69 -1.35
N VAL A 71 -3.86 -3.45 -0.05
CA VAL A 71 -2.94 -3.93 0.99
C VAL A 71 -2.84 -5.46 0.99
N ARG A 72 -3.97 -6.17 0.84
CA ARG A 72 -3.97 -7.65 0.76
C ARG A 72 -3.22 -8.15 -0.47
N GLY A 73 -3.51 -7.58 -1.65
CA GLY A 73 -2.84 -7.95 -2.89
C GLY A 73 -1.34 -7.66 -2.84
N LEU A 74 -0.94 -6.56 -2.19
CA LEU A 74 0.46 -6.24 -1.95
C LEU A 74 1.14 -7.32 -1.07
N VAL A 75 0.53 -7.69 0.05
CA VAL A 75 1.08 -8.71 0.96
C VAL A 75 1.18 -10.06 0.26
N GLU A 76 0.17 -10.44 -0.53
CA GLU A 76 0.20 -11.65 -1.34
C GLU A 76 1.35 -11.62 -2.37
N HIS A 77 1.48 -10.54 -3.13
CA HIS A 77 2.55 -10.38 -4.13
C HIS A 77 3.95 -10.34 -3.51
N VAL A 78 4.08 -9.83 -2.29
CA VAL A 78 5.37 -9.83 -1.58
C VAL A 78 5.78 -11.25 -1.19
N TYR A 79 4.83 -12.05 -0.69
CA TYR A 79 5.11 -13.36 -0.10
C TYR A 79 4.79 -14.56 -1.01
N GLU A 80 4.30 -14.33 -2.22
CA GLU A 80 4.20 -15.39 -3.22
C GLU A 80 5.58 -15.92 -3.62
N SER A 81 5.63 -17.11 -4.21
CA SER A 81 6.88 -17.70 -4.69
C SER A 81 7.52 -16.80 -5.75
N GLY A 82 8.78 -16.41 -5.55
CA GLY A 82 9.48 -15.47 -6.43
C GLY A 82 9.07 -14.01 -6.25
N GLY A 83 8.28 -13.71 -5.20
CA GLY A 83 7.89 -12.36 -4.82
C GLY A 83 9.05 -11.54 -4.24
N ILE A 84 8.84 -10.24 -4.08
CA ILE A 84 9.90 -9.32 -3.64
C ILE A 84 10.37 -9.57 -2.20
N GLY A 85 9.58 -10.28 -1.39
CA GLY A 85 9.93 -10.65 -0.02
C GLY A 85 11.22 -11.47 0.07
N GLU A 86 11.53 -12.27 -0.96
CA GLU A 86 12.77 -13.07 -1.04
C GLU A 86 14.03 -12.19 -1.07
N THR A 87 13.90 -10.90 -1.45
CA THR A 87 15.01 -9.94 -1.50
C THR A 87 15.31 -9.28 -0.15
N TRP A 88 14.52 -9.54 0.88
CA TRP A 88 14.69 -8.99 2.24
C TRP A 88 15.13 -10.08 3.22
N PRO A 89 16.42 -10.44 3.26
CA PRO A 89 16.92 -11.59 4.02
C PRO A 89 16.69 -11.48 5.54
N ASP A 90 16.63 -10.26 6.07
CA ASP A 90 16.41 -10.00 7.50
C ASP A 90 14.91 -9.83 7.87
N HIS A 91 14.03 -9.90 6.88
CA HIS A 91 12.59 -9.74 7.09
C HIS A 91 11.90 -11.09 7.13
N VAL A 92 11.44 -11.47 8.32
CA VAL A 92 10.57 -12.63 8.53
C VAL A 92 9.11 -12.16 8.40
N PRO A 93 8.21 -12.87 7.70
CA PRO A 93 6.80 -12.52 7.68
C PRO A 93 6.20 -12.45 9.09
N ALA A 94 5.33 -11.47 9.37
CA ALA A 94 4.82 -11.25 10.71
C ALA A 94 4.11 -12.47 11.31
N ARG A 95 3.44 -13.27 10.47
CA ARG A 95 2.80 -14.54 10.87
C ARG A 95 3.78 -15.61 11.38
N ASP A 96 5.05 -15.53 10.98
CA ASP A 96 6.09 -16.53 11.25
C ASP A 96 7.04 -16.10 12.41
N ARG A 97 6.86 -14.90 12.97
CA ARG A 97 7.69 -14.35 14.08
C ARG A 97 7.29 -14.85 15.48
N GLN A 98 6.62 -16.00 15.58
CA GLN A 98 6.07 -16.51 16.85
C GLN A 98 7.15 -16.92 17.86
#